data_AF-A0A835ARJ7-F1
#
_entry.id   AF-A0A835ARJ7-F1
#
_cell.length_a   1.000
_cell.length_b   1.000
_cell.length_c   1.000
_cell.angle_alpha   90.00
_cell.angle_beta   90.00
_cell.angle_gamma   90.00
#
_symmetry.space_group_name_H-M   'P 1'
#
loop_
_entity.id
_entity.type
_entity.pdbx_description
1 polymer ?
#
loop_
_entity_poly.entity_id
_entity_poly.type
_entity_poly.pdbx_seq_one_letter_code
_entity_poly.pdbx_strand_id
1 'polypeptide(L)'
;MQQASKNPKPSRWPSPYQELRESNPSLVPMPGEEMDDARRSLYARANEYLEMEEKDLQLREWVRKEMETKGYVEMDDDMVRRRAEASAIIEETMEKARALLLNEDDDEETRKKMRALLIYDTEEEDDDDESDYDGDDEF
;
A
#
# COMPACT_ATOMS: atom_id res chain seq x y z
N MET A 1 2.27 -20.86 -1.28
CA MET A 1 3.26 -19.76 -1.36
C MET A 1 3.40 -19.36 -2.81
N GLN A 2 2.69 -18.32 -3.26
CA GLN A 2 2.82 -17.84 -4.63
C GLN A 2 4.11 -17.03 -4.72
N GLN A 3 4.98 -17.39 -5.66
CA GLN A 3 6.22 -16.68 -5.93
C GLN A 3 5.83 -15.34 -6.55
N ALA A 4 6.05 -14.24 -5.82
CA ALA A 4 6.02 -12.91 -6.41
C ALA A 4 6.99 -12.92 -7.59
N SER A 5 6.45 -12.71 -8.80
CA SER A 5 7.25 -12.57 -10.01
C SER A 5 8.14 -11.34 -9.85
N LYS A 6 9.37 -11.55 -9.39
CA LYS A 6 10.43 -10.55 -9.34
C LYS A 6 10.93 -10.32 -10.75
N ASN A 7 10.08 -9.82 -11.65
CA ASN A 7 10.62 -9.18 -12.84
C ASN A 7 11.36 -7.93 -12.33
N PRO A 8 12.70 -7.85 -12.45
CA PRO A 8 13.38 -6.61 -12.14
C PRO A 8 12.75 -5.55 -13.02
N LYS A 9 12.29 -4.46 -12.39
CA LYS A 9 11.83 -3.29 -13.13
C LYS A 9 12.95 -2.94 -14.12
N PRO A 10 12.64 -2.70 -15.41
CA PRO A 10 13.68 -2.36 -16.38
C PRO A 10 14.47 -1.18 -15.85
N SER A 11 15.80 -1.21 -16.06
CA SER A 11 16.67 -0.11 -15.64
C SER A 11 16.08 1.19 -16.15
N ARG A 12 15.92 2.17 -15.26
CA ARG A 12 15.43 3.51 -15.63
C ARG A 12 16.44 4.28 -16.47
N TRP A 13 17.64 3.73 -16.65
CA TRP A 13 18.72 4.37 -17.39
C TRP A 13 18.56 4.13 -18.89
N PRO A 14 18.76 5.15 -19.72
CA PRO A 14 18.94 4.96 -21.15
C PRO A 14 20.05 3.94 -21.46
N SER A 15 19.83 3.08 -22.49
CA SER A 15 20.71 1.96 -22.87
C SER A 15 22.22 2.31 -22.85
N PRO A 16 22.67 3.43 -23.46
CA PRO A 16 24.11 3.73 -23.52
C PRO A 16 24.75 3.91 -22.14
N TYR A 17 24.01 4.41 -21.15
CA TYR A 17 24.54 4.60 -19.79
C TYR A 17 24.45 3.32 -18.97
N GLN A 18 23.43 2.50 -19.22
CA GLN A 18 23.32 1.18 -18.60
C GLN A 18 24.47 0.28 -19.04
N GLU A 19 24.73 0.17 -20.34
CA GLU A 19 25.86 -0.59 -20.89
C GLU A 19 27.21 -0.07 -20.35
N LEU A 20 27.34 1.26 -20.22
CA LEU A 20 28.52 1.86 -19.63
C LEU A 20 28.70 1.49 -18.15
N ARG A 21 27.62 1.50 -17.36
CA ARG A 21 27.64 1.12 -15.95
C ARG A 21 27.90 -0.37 -15.75
N GLU A 22 27.38 -1.22 -16.64
CA GLU A 22 27.62 -2.67 -16.60
C GLU A 22 29.08 -3.02 -16.91
N SER A 23 29.68 -2.31 -17.86
CA SER A 23 31.10 -2.51 -18.24
C SER A 23 32.08 -1.79 -17.30
N ASN A 24 31.69 -0.63 -16.76
CA ASN A 24 32.48 0.18 -15.82
C ASN A 24 31.60 0.73 -14.68
N PRO A 25 31.40 -0.05 -13.61
CA PRO A 25 30.52 0.33 -12.50
C PRO A 25 30.95 1.60 -11.76
N SER A 26 32.24 1.95 -11.81
CA SER A 26 32.77 3.16 -11.18
C SER A 26 32.42 4.44 -11.95
N LEU A 27 32.03 4.32 -13.22
CA LEU A 27 31.79 5.44 -14.14
C LEU A 27 32.96 6.44 -14.20
N VAL A 28 34.18 5.96 -13.94
CA VAL A 28 35.42 6.73 -14.10
C VAL A 28 36.03 6.41 -15.46
N PRO A 29 36.25 7.41 -16.34
CA PRO A 29 36.90 7.19 -17.63
C PRO A 29 38.26 6.50 -17.49
N MET A 30 38.59 5.59 -18.41
CA MET A 30 39.92 4.99 -18.44
C MET A 30 40.97 5.95 -19.04
N PRO A 31 42.26 5.74 -18.75
CA PRO A 31 43.32 6.53 -19.39
C PRO A 31 43.23 6.46 -20.93
N GLY A 32 43.15 7.62 -21.57
CA GLY A 32 42.95 7.75 -23.02
C GLY A 32 41.51 8.02 -23.45
N GLU A 33 40.51 7.51 -22.71
CA GLU A 33 39.10 7.87 -22.93
C GLU A 33 38.82 9.33 -22.51
N GLU A 34 39.61 9.86 -21.59
CA GLU A 34 39.55 11.26 -21.14
C GLU A 34 39.85 12.27 -22.27
N MET A 35 40.56 11.83 -23.32
CA MET A 35 40.89 12.71 -24.45
C MET A 35 39.77 12.74 -25.51
N ASP A 36 38.76 11.87 -25.39
CA ASP A 36 37.60 11.84 -26.27
C ASP A 36 36.43 12.62 -25.63
N ASP A 37 36.07 13.75 -26.24
CA ASP A 37 34.97 14.62 -25.79
C ASP A 37 33.63 13.90 -25.73
N ALA A 38 33.35 13.02 -26.69
CA ALA A 38 32.10 12.27 -26.72
C ALA A 38 32.05 11.28 -25.55
N ARG A 39 33.18 10.62 -25.28
CA ARG A 39 33.31 9.66 -24.19
C ARG A 39 33.21 10.35 -22.83
N ARG A 40 33.88 11.49 -22.64
CA ARG A 40 33.75 12.32 -21.43
C ARG A 40 32.31 12.76 -21.19
N SER A 41 31.62 13.21 -22.23
CA SER A 41 30.22 13.63 -22.14
C SER A 41 29.31 12.46 -21.76
N LEU A 42 29.58 11.26 -22.26
CA LEU A 42 28.85 10.04 -21.91
C LEU A 42 29.03 9.69 -20.41
N TYR A 43 30.26 9.70 -19.91
CA TYR A 43 30.54 9.46 -18.49
C TYR A 43 29.93 10.54 -17.57
N ALA A 44 30.02 11.82 -17.95
CA ALA A 44 29.41 12.91 -17.19
C ALA A 44 27.90 12.70 -17.07
N ARG A 45 27.23 12.40 -18.18
CA ARG A 45 25.78 12.18 -18.19
C ARG A 45 25.39 10.92 -17.41
N ALA A 46 26.17 9.84 -17.48
CA ALA A 46 25.95 8.64 -16.68
C ALA A 46 26.09 8.91 -15.16
N ASN A 47 27.08 9.71 -14.76
CA ASN A 47 27.24 10.12 -13.36
C ASN A 47 26.06 10.96 -12.87
N GLU A 48 25.52 11.87 -13.69
CA GLU A 48 24.29 12.61 -13.34
C GLU A 48 23.10 11.67 -13.08
N TYR A 49 22.96 10.59 -13.85
CA TYR A 49 21.92 9.57 -13.58
C TYR A 49 22.15 8.83 -12.26
N LEU A 50 23.41 8.54 -11.91
CA LEU A 50 23.75 7.93 -10.63
C LEU A 50 23.34 8.83 -9.47
N GLU A 51 23.73 10.10 -9.52
CA GLU A 51 23.38 11.08 -8.49
C GLU A 51 21.85 11.26 -8.34
N MET A 52 21.11 11.24 -9.45
CA MET A 52 19.65 11.30 -9.41
C MET A 52 19.04 10.05 -8.75
N GLU A 53 19.57 8.86 -9.06
CA GLU A 53 19.12 7.61 -8.46
C GLU A 53 19.38 7.58 -6.94
N GLU A 54 20.55 8.05 -6.50
CA GLU A 54 20.88 8.18 -5.08
C GLU A 54 19.94 9.15 -4.35
N LYS A 55 19.67 10.32 -4.92
CA LYS A 55 18.73 11.31 -4.36
C LYS A 55 17.31 10.75 -4.28
N ASP A 56 16.87 10.03 -5.31
CA ASP A 56 15.55 9.41 -5.33
C ASP A 56 15.42 8.30 -4.27
N LEU A 57 16.48 7.51 -4.05
CA LEU A 57 16.51 6.52 -2.96
C LEU A 57 16.43 7.18 -1.59
N GLN A 58 17.23 8.22 -1.35
CA GLN A 58 17.18 8.99 -0.11
C GLN A 58 15.80 9.61 0.14
N LEU A 59 15.18 10.17 -0.91
CA LEU A 59 13.83 10.71 -0.83
C LEU A 59 12.81 9.61 -0.49
N ARG A 60 12.89 8.46 -1.14
CA ARG A 60 11.99 7.32 -0.86
C ARG A 60 12.14 6.81 0.57
N GLU A 61 13.35 6.72 1.08
CA GLU A 61 13.60 6.35 2.49
C GLU A 61 13.05 7.39 3.46
N TRP A 62 13.27 8.68 3.17
CA TRP A 62 12.71 9.76 3.97
C TRP A 62 11.18 9.73 3.99
N VAL A 63 10.53 9.57 2.83
CA VAL A 63 9.07 9.43 2.74
C VAL A 63 8.59 8.24 3.55
N ARG A 64 9.23 7.07 3.44
CA ARG A 64 8.83 5.88 4.19
C ARG A 64 8.88 6.14 5.71
N LYS A 65 9.97 6.72 6.19
CA LYS A 65 10.14 7.08 7.60
C LYS A 65 9.10 8.09 8.07
N GLU A 66 8.81 9.10 7.25
CA GLU A 66 7.81 10.13 7.55
C GLU A 66 6.40 9.53 7.63
N MET A 67 6.07 8.60 6.72
CA MET A 67 4.79 7.90 6.70
C MET A 67 4.64 7.01 7.94
N GLU A 68 5.67 6.23 8.30
CA GLU A 68 5.70 5.44 9.54
C GLU A 68 5.51 6.33 10.78
N THR A 69 6.22 7.46 10.84
CA THR A 69 6.13 8.41 11.97
C THR A 69 4.72 8.99 12.11
N LYS A 70 4.02 9.21 10.99
CA LYS A 70 2.64 9.70 10.96
C LYS A 70 1.59 8.60 11.12
N GLY A 71 2.01 7.33 11.23
CA GLY A 71 1.11 6.18 11.36
C GLY A 71 0.46 5.74 10.04
N TYR A 72 0.95 6.18 8.89
CA TYR A 72 0.49 5.68 7.59
C TYR A 72 1.10 4.31 7.30
N VAL A 73 0.25 3.36 6.88
CA VAL A 73 0.64 2.00 6.46
C VAL A 73 0.60 1.93 4.94
N GLU A 74 1.68 1.41 4.32
CA GLU A 74 1.70 1.11 2.89
C GLU A 74 0.69 -0.01 2.59
N MET A 75 -0.37 0.30 1.82
CA MET A 75 -1.37 -0.68 1.41
C MET A 75 -1.00 -1.26 0.04
N ASP A 76 -1.01 -2.60 -0.06
CA ASP A 76 -0.88 -3.31 -1.33
C ASP A 76 -2.10 -3.05 -2.23
N ASP A 77 -1.88 -2.59 -3.46
CA ASP A 77 -2.92 -2.31 -4.45
C ASP A 77 -3.85 -3.52 -4.66
N ASP A 78 -3.31 -4.74 -4.62
CA ASP A 78 -4.12 -5.95 -4.73
C ASP A 78 -5.01 -6.16 -3.51
N MET A 79 -4.55 -5.77 -2.33
CA MET A 79 -5.34 -5.82 -1.11
C MET A 79 -6.43 -4.74 -1.12
N VAL A 80 -6.12 -3.53 -1.56
CA VAL A 80 -7.11 -2.45 -1.74
C VAL A 80 -8.20 -2.88 -2.72
N ARG A 81 -7.81 -3.46 -3.87
CA ARG A 81 -8.77 -3.98 -4.85
C ARG A 81 -9.64 -5.08 -4.28
N ARG A 82 -9.05 -6.11 -3.64
CA ARG A 82 -9.81 -7.21 -3.02
C ARG A 82 -10.76 -6.70 -1.94
N ARG A 83 -10.33 -5.70 -1.15
CA ARG A 83 -11.17 -5.05 -0.15
C ARG A 83 -12.34 -4.33 -0.80
N ALA A 84 -12.11 -3.58 -1.88
CA ALA A 84 -13.16 -2.91 -2.63
C ALA A 84 -14.17 -3.90 -3.23
N GLU A 85 -13.70 -5.01 -3.80
CA GLU A 85 -14.57 -6.09 -4.32
C GLU A 85 -15.42 -6.72 -3.21
N ALA A 86 -14.82 -7.02 -2.05
CA ALA A 86 -15.55 -7.53 -0.89
C ALA A 86 -16.59 -6.53 -0.38
N SER A 87 -16.22 -5.25 -0.28
CA SER A 87 -17.14 -4.17 0.11
C SER A 87 -18.31 -4.03 -0.86
N ALA A 88 -18.09 -4.15 -2.17
CA ALA A 88 -19.16 -4.09 -3.16
C ALA A 88 -20.15 -5.26 -3.03
N ILE A 89 -19.66 -6.47 -2.72
CA ILE A 89 -20.52 -7.63 -2.47
C ILE A 89 -21.37 -7.41 -1.21
N ILE A 90 -20.76 -6.88 -0.14
CA ILE A 90 -21.47 -6.58 1.11
C ILE A 90 -22.54 -5.50 0.88
N GLU A 91 -22.22 -4.46 0.12
CA GLU A 91 -23.17 -3.40 -0.19
C GLU A 91 -24.37 -3.92 -1.02
N GLU A 92 -24.11 -4.74 -2.04
CA GLU A 92 -25.17 -5.37 -2.85
C GLU A 92 -26.06 -6.30 -2.00
N THR A 93 -25.47 -7.10 -1.10
CA THR A 93 -26.25 -7.99 -0.22
C THR A 93 -27.06 -7.21 0.80
N MET A 94 -26.52 -6.13 1.36
CA MET A 94 -27.24 -5.22 2.25
C MET A 94 -28.39 -4.51 1.53
N GLU A 95 -28.21 -4.08 0.28
CA GLU A 95 -29.27 -3.45 -0.51
C GLU A 95 -30.42 -4.43 -0.77
N LYS A 96 -30.11 -5.66 -1.20
CA LYS A 96 -31.10 -6.73 -1.36
C LYS A 96 -31.81 -7.04 -0.04
N ALA A 97 -31.08 -7.03 1.07
CA ALA A 97 -31.64 -7.28 2.39
C ALA A 97 -32.63 -6.19 2.82
N ARG A 98 -32.30 -4.92 2.55
CA ARG A 98 -33.17 -3.78 2.81
C ARG A 98 -34.41 -3.80 1.93
N ALA A 99 -34.26 -4.13 0.64
CA ALA A 99 -35.37 -4.23 -0.30
C ALA A 99 -36.40 -5.29 0.12
N LEU A 100 -35.93 -6.47 0.58
CA LEU A 100 -36.80 -7.52 1.08
C LEU A 100 -37.51 -7.12 2.38
N LEU A 101 -36.85 -6.43 3.31
CA LEU A 101 -37.50 -5.96 4.55
C LEU A 101 -38.63 -4.94 4.34
N LEU A 102 -38.58 -4.21 3.22
CA LEU A 102 -39.60 -3.24 2.81
C LEU A 102 -40.78 -3.90 2.08
N ASN A 103 -40.68 -5.16 1.68
CA ASN A 103 -41.82 -5.91 1.15
C ASN A 103 -42.76 -6.29 2.30
N GLU A 104 -44.01 -5.81 2.26
CA GLU A 104 -45.01 -6.08 3.29
C GLU A 104 -45.58 -7.51 3.22
N ASP A 105 -45.34 -8.22 2.10
CA ASP A 105 -45.84 -9.58 1.85
C ASP A 105 -44.92 -10.70 2.37
N ASP A 106 -43.72 -10.37 2.87
CA ASP A 106 -42.77 -11.36 3.38
C ASP A 106 -43.16 -11.85 4.79
N ASP A 107 -43.02 -13.16 5.02
CA ASP A 107 -43.36 -13.77 6.29
C ASP A 107 -42.41 -13.32 7.42
N GLU A 108 -42.91 -13.37 8.65
CA GLU A 108 -42.22 -12.86 9.83
C GLU A 108 -40.90 -13.59 10.12
N GLU A 109 -40.77 -14.86 9.71
CA GLU A 109 -39.54 -15.63 9.87
C GLU A 109 -38.46 -15.18 8.86
N THR A 110 -38.86 -14.87 7.64
CA THR A 110 -37.99 -14.25 6.63
C THR A 110 -37.51 -12.87 7.10
N ARG A 111 -38.39 -12.02 7.64
CA ARG A 111 -37.97 -10.72 8.23
C ARG A 111 -37.02 -10.87 9.42
N LYS A 112 -37.22 -11.88 10.28
CA LYS A 112 -36.36 -12.16 11.43
C LYS A 112 -34.94 -12.56 11.01
N LYS A 113 -34.79 -13.43 10.01
CA LYS A 113 -33.48 -13.82 9.45
C LYS A 113 -32.75 -12.63 8.84
N MET A 114 -33.46 -11.73 8.18
CA MET A 114 -32.88 -10.52 7.57
C MET A 114 -32.47 -9.46 8.58
N ARG A 115 -33.22 -9.29 9.68
CA ARG A 115 -32.79 -8.45 10.81
C ARG A 115 -31.52 -9.00 11.46
N ALA A 116 -31.43 -10.31 11.66
CA ALA A 116 -30.23 -10.93 12.20
C ALA A 116 -29.00 -10.70 11.29
N LEU A 117 -29.17 -10.79 9.97
CA LEU A 117 -28.11 -10.51 8.99
C LEU A 117 -27.61 -9.05 9.06
N LEU A 118 -28.48 -8.09 9.39
CA LEU A 118 -28.12 -6.66 9.51
C LEU A 118 -27.51 -6.30 10.88
N ILE A 119 -27.74 -7.08 11.92
CA ILE A 119 -27.26 -6.80 13.29
C ILE A 119 -25.80 -7.26 13.49
N TYR A 120 -25.35 -8.28 12.76
CA TYR A 120 -24.00 -8.84 12.89
C TYR A 120 -22.84 -7.88 12.52
N ASP A 121 -23.13 -6.70 11.94
CA ASP A 121 -22.15 -5.65 11.64
C ASP A 121 -22.23 -4.44 12.59
N THR A 122 -23.19 -4.42 13.54
CA THR A 122 -23.39 -3.31 14.50
C THR A 122 -22.94 -3.62 15.92
N GLU A 123 -22.49 -4.84 16.22
CA GLU A 123 -21.79 -5.13 17.48
C GLU A 123 -20.32 -4.66 17.36
N GLU A 124 -20.11 -3.33 17.33
CA GLU A 124 -19.00 -2.81 18.12
C GLU A 124 -19.39 -3.11 19.57
N GLU A 125 -18.57 -3.90 20.27
CA GLU A 125 -18.69 -4.14 21.69
C GLU A 125 -18.57 -2.78 22.40
N ASP A 126 -19.71 -2.16 22.72
CA ASP A 126 -19.80 -1.14 23.76
C ASP A 126 -19.48 -1.85 25.09
N ASP A 127 -18.20 -1.90 25.46
CA ASP A 127 -17.73 -2.24 26.80
C ASP A 127 -18.13 -1.12 27.80
N ASP A 128 -19.44 -0.92 27.99
CA ASP A 128 -19.99 -0.25 29.17
C ASP A 128 -20.05 -1.28 30.31
N ASP A 129 -18.89 -1.60 30.90
CA ASP A 129 -18.81 -2.25 32.21
C ASP A 129 -18.79 -1.16 33.29
N GLU A 130 -19.98 -0.61 33.58
CA GLU A 130 -20.23 0.07 34.85
C GLU A 130 -20.05 -0.95 35.99
N SER A 131 -18.89 -0.91 36.64
CA SER A 131 -18.73 -1.47 37.98
C SER A 131 -18.70 -0.34 39.01
N ASP A 132 -19.85 -0.14 39.63
CA ASP A 132 -20.01 0.52 40.93
C ASP A 132 -19.03 -0.11 41.93
N TYR A 133 -17.96 0.61 42.28
CA TYR A 133 -17.20 0.35 43.50
C TYR A 133 -17.59 1.39 44.55
N ASP A 134 -18.71 1.11 45.22
CA ASP A 134 -18.91 1.54 46.60
C ASP A 134 -17.98 0.73 47.51
N GLY A 135 -17.08 1.43 48.19
CA GLY A 135 -16.12 0.80 49.11
C GLY A 135 -15.32 1.84 49.87
N ASP A 136 -15.99 2.49 50.82
CA ASP A 136 -15.36 3.07 52.01
C ASP A 136 -14.28 2.12 52.56
N ASP A 137 -13.08 2.64 52.87
CA ASP A 137 -12.53 2.55 54.22
C ASP A 137 -11.23 3.35 54.36
N GLU A 138 -11.20 4.16 55.42
CA GLU A 138 -10.05 4.86 56.00
C GLU A 138 -8.93 3.88 56.41
N PHE A 139 -7.67 4.22 56.09
CA PHE A 139 -6.58 4.35 57.09
C PHE A 139 -5.32 5.04 56.52
#